data_AF-I9U756-F1
#
_entry.id   AF-I9U756-F1
#
_cell.length_a   1.000
_cell.length_b   1.000
_cell.length_c   1.000
_cell.angle_alpha   90.00
_cell.angle_beta   90.00
_cell.angle_gamma   90.00
#
_symmetry.space_group_name_H-M   'P 1'
#
loop_
_entity.id
_entity.type
_entity.pdbx_description
1 polymer ?
#
loop_
_entity_poly.entity_id
_entity_poly.type
_entity_poly.pdbx_seq_one_letter_code
_entity_poly.pdbx_strand_id
1 'polypeptide(L)' 'MVVAKNEDNKKLYDIIDGQQRTTTIFMLLHVLANKQNEKDKQETRKYLYQKGELKLEVAPQNQSFFKTLLERASKIFLKF' A
#
# COMPACT_ATOMS: atom_id res chain seq x y z
N MET A 1 2.35 15.40 5.06
CA MET A 1 1.29 14.39 5.24
C MET A 1 0.64 14.76 6.54
N VAL A 2 -0.69 14.84 6.54
CA VAL A 2 -1.47 15.13 7.74
C VAL A 2 -2.38 13.95 7.96
N VAL A 3 -2.35 13.40 9.18
CA VAL A 3 -3.17 12.26 9.57
C VAL A 3 -3.97 12.61 10.82
N ALA A 4 -5.18 12.09 10.90
CA ALA A 4 -6.05 12.21 12.07
C ALA A 4 -6.45 10.80 12.52
N LYS A 5 -6.75 10.63 13.81
CA LYS A 5 -7.29 9.37 14.29
C LYS A 5 -8.68 9.16 13.68
N ASN A 6 -8.93 7.99 13.12
CA ASN A 6 -10.24 7.71 12.52
C ASN A 6 -11.31 7.66 13.61
N GLU A 7 -12.44 8.33 13.35
CA GLU A 7 -13.53 8.52 14.32
C GLU A 7 -14.26 7.20 14.63
N ASP A 8 -14.50 6.40 13.59
CA ASP A 8 -15.23 5.12 13.66
C ASP A 8 -14.35 3.97 14.15
N ASN A 9 -13.08 3.96 13.73
CA ASN A 9 -12.11 2.91 14.00
C ASN A 9 -10.82 3.48 14.60
N LYS A 10 -10.75 3.49 15.94
CA LYS A 10 -9.62 4.01 16.72
C LYS A 10 -8.26 3.31 16.47
N LYS A 11 -8.23 2.21 15.72
CA LYS A 11 -6.99 1.52 15.31
C LYS A 11 -6.42 2.07 13.99
N LEU A 12 -7.19 2.87 13.26
CA LEU A 12 -6.82 3.46 11.97
C LEU A 12 -6.58 4.97 12.11
N TYR A 13 -5.91 5.51 11.11
CA TYR A 13 -5.70 6.93 10.93
C TYR A 13 -6.14 7.33 9.53
N ASP A 14 -6.95 8.37 9.43
CA ASP A 14 -7.36 8.96 8.18
C ASP A 14 -6.26 9.87 7.64
N ILE A 15 -5.97 9.75 6.35
CA ILE A 15 -5.04 10.63 5.65
C ILE A 15 -5.83 11.85 5.17
N ILE A 16 -5.71 12.96 5.91
CA ILE A 16 -6.37 14.24 5.62
C ILE A 16 -5.65 14.96 4.47
N ASP A 17 -4.31 14.91 4.46
CA ASP A 17 -3.49 15.44 3.37
C ASP A 17 -2.32 14.53 3.01
N GLY A 18 -2.01 14.46 1.72
CA GLY A 18 -0.93 13.63 1.17
C GLY A 18 -1.39 12.25 0.68
N GLN A 19 -2.67 12.11 0.31
CA GLN A 19 -3.22 10.86 -0.23
C GLN A 19 -2.42 10.37 -1.44
N GLN A 20 -2.16 11.24 -2.43
CA GLN A 20 -1.37 10.88 -3.61
C GLN A 20 0.03 10.39 -3.27
N ARG A 21 0.76 11.15 -2.43
CA ARG A 21 2.13 10.78 -2.01
C ARG A 21 2.14 9.44 -1.26
N THR A 22 1.15 9.19 -0.40
CA THR A 22 1.04 7.93 0.33
C THR A 22 0.79 6.76 -0.63
N THR A 23 -0.15 6.93 -1.56
CA THR A 23 -0.43 5.93 -2.59
C THR A 23 0.80 5.64 -3.45
N THR A 24 1.56 6.67 -3.85
CA THR A 24 2.80 6.49 -4.62
C THR A 24 3.83 5.70 -3.83
N ILE A 25 4.11 6.07 -2.57
CA ILE A 25 5.05 5.32 -1.71
C ILE A 25 4.60 3.87 -1.56
N PHE A 26 3.31 3.64 -1.32
CA PHE A 26 2.75 2.31 -1.18
C PHE A 26 2.94 1.45 -2.43
N MET A 27 2.67 2.01 -3.61
CA MET A 27 2.90 1.31 -4.89
C MET A 27 4.39 1.02 -5.12
N LEU A 28 5.29 1.95 -4.80
CA LEU A 28 6.73 1.74 -4.94
C LEU A 28 7.20 0.60 -4.02
N LEU A 29 6.79 0.61 -2.75
CA LEU A 29 7.09 -0.47 -1.81
C LEU A 29 6.53 -1.81 -2.31
N HIS A 30 5.31 -1.80 -2.87
CA HIS A 30 4.69 -3.00 -3.43
C HIS A 30 5.51 -3.60 -4.58
N VAL A 31 5.96 -2.76 -5.52
CA VAL A 31 6.82 -3.20 -6.62
C VAL A 31 8.18 -3.69 -6.12
N LEU A 32 8.81 -2.95 -5.19
CA LEU A 32 10.10 -3.33 -4.61
C LEU A 32 10.04 -4.68 -3.91
N ALA A 33 9.01 -4.91 -3.08
CA ALA A 33 8.81 -6.19 -2.40
C ALA A 33 8.68 -7.38 -3.37
N ASN A 34 8.19 -7.15 -4.60
CA ASN A 34 8.07 -8.20 -5.60
C ASN A 34 9.35 -8.42 -6.44
N LYS A 35 10.35 -7.52 -6.33
CA LYS A 35 11.64 -7.64 -7.05
C LYS A 35 12.80 -8.10 -6.18
N GLN A 36 12.69 -7.91 -4.86
CA GLN A 36 13.75 -8.19 -3.91
C GLN A 36 13.95 -9.69 -3.67
N ASN A 37 15.14 -10.06 -3.18
CA ASN A 37 15.38 -11.38 -2.61
C ASN A 37 14.46 -11.62 -1.40
N GLU A 38 14.28 -12.87 -0.98
CA GLU A 38 13.30 -13.22 0.05
C GLU A 38 13.56 -12.52 1.40
N LYS A 39 14.81 -12.27 1.78
CA LYS A 39 15.14 -11.57 3.03
C LYS A 39 14.67 -10.11 3.00
N ASP A 40 15.01 -9.38 1.94
CA ASP A 40 14.66 -7.97 1.80
C ASP A 40 13.17 -7.78 1.52
N LYS A 41 12.56 -8.72 0.79
CA LYS A 41 11.12 -8.77 0.55
C LYS A 41 10.33 -8.92 1.86
N GLN A 42 10.79 -9.76 2.78
CA GLN A 42 10.14 -9.89 4.10
C GLN A 42 10.22 -8.57 4.88
N GLU A 43 11.34 -7.87 4.83
CA GLU A 43 11.50 -6.56 5.47
C GLU A 43 10.54 -5.52 4.86
N THR A 44 10.53 -5.39 3.52
CA THR A 44 9.65 -4.44 2.82
C THR A 44 8.17 -4.75 3.05
N ARG A 45 7.78 -6.03 3.13
CA ARG A 45 6.39 -6.44 3.39
C ARG A 45 5.87 -5.97 4.75
N LYS A 46 6.72 -5.73 5.75
CA LYS A 46 6.30 -5.16 7.06
C LYS A 46 5.69 -3.76 6.93
N TYR A 47 6.04 -3.01 5.90
CA TYR A 47 5.48 -1.68 5.62
C TYR A 47 4.17 -1.74 4.83
N LEU A 48 3.95 -2.83 4.08
CA LEU A 48 2.76 -3.01 3.26
C LEU A 48 1.63 -3.73 4.01
N TYR A 49 1.98 -4.67 4.88
CA TYR A 49 1.03 -5.59 5.50
C TYR A 49 1.07 -5.55 7.03
N GLN A 50 -0.09 -5.78 7.65
CA GLN A 50 -0.25 -6.02 9.07
C GLN A 50 -1.20 -7.21 9.25
N LYS A 51 -0.72 -8.29 9.89
CA LYS A 51 -1.49 -9.53 10.09
C LYS A 51 -2.08 -10.14 8.79
N GLY A 52 -1.41 -9.94 7.66
CA GLY A 52 -1.84 -10.44 6.34
C GLY A 52 -2.72 -9.48 5.54
N GLU A 53 -3.19 -8.40 6.15
CA GLU A 53 -4.00 -7.36 5.50
C GLU A 53 -3.14 -6.16 5.09
N LEU A 54 -3.54 -5.43 4.05
CA LEU A 54 -2.83 -4.22 3.62
C LEU A 54 -2.98 -3.13 4.70
N LYS A 55 -1.90 -2.40 4.98
CA LYS A 55 -1.91 -1.26 5.90
C LYS A 55 -2.60 -0.01 5.33
N LEU A 56 -2.78 0.04 4.01
CA LEU A 56 -3.46 1.14 3.33
C LEU A 56 -4.86 0.71 2.92
N GLU A 57 -5.85 1.27 3.60
CA GLU A 57 -7.25 1.14 3.21
C GLU A 57 -7.63 2.27 2.27
N VAL A 58 -8.38 1.92 1.23
CA VAL A 58 -8.98 2.88 0.31
C VAL A 58 -10.48 2.85 0.47
N ALA A 59 -11.14 3.97 0.16
CA ALA A 59 -12.58 4.05 0.19
C ALA A 59 -13.22 2.89 -0.62
N PRO A 60 -14.35 2.31 -0.18
CA PRO A 60 -14.94 1.11 -0.79
C PRO A 60 -15.07 1.18 -2.32
N GLN A 61 -15.48 2.34 -2.84
CA GLN A 61 -15.63 2.57 -4.28
C GLN A 61 -14.34 2.42 -5.09
N ASN A 62 -13.17 2.58 -4.46
CA ASN A 62 -11.87 2.56 -5.11
C ASN A 62 -11.16 1.22 -4.98
N GLN A 63 -11.69 0.26 -4.21
CA GLN A 63 -11.01 -1.02 -3.92
C GLN A 63 -10.71 -1.82 -5.20
N SER A 64 -11.70 -1.93 -6.09
CA SER A 64 -11.55 -2.67 -7.37
C SER A 64 -10.46 -2.07 -8.26
N PHE A 65 -10.47 -0.74 -8.40
CA PHE A 65 -9.47 0.00 -9.16
C PHE A 65 -8.07 -0.15 -8.55
N PHE A 66 -7.96 0.03 -7.23
CA PHE A 66 -6.68 -0.05 -6.52
C PHE A 66 -6.07 -1.45 -6.59
N LYS A 67 -6.87 -2.51 -6.45
CA LYS A 67 -6.41 -3.89 -6.61
C LYS A 67 -5.87 -4.13 -8.03
N THR A 68 -6.63 -3.71 -9.05
CA THR A 68 -6.20 -3.82 -10.45
C THR A 68 -4.89 -3.06 -10.70
N LEU A 69 -4.73 -1.89 -10.09
CA LEU A 69 -3.53 -1.07 -10.18
C LEU A 69 -2.31 -1.78 -9.58
N LEU A 70 -2.42 -2.38 -8.40
CA LEU A 70 -1.34 -3.13 -7.75
C LEU A 70 -0.93 -4.39 -8.55
N GLU A 71 -1.91 -5.12 -9.08
CA GLU A 71 -1.65 -6.29 -9.92
C GLU A 71 -0.91 -5.92 -11.20
N ARG A 72 -1.30 -4.81 -11.84
CA ARG A 72 -0.61 -4.29 -13.03
C ARG A 72 0.78 -3.77 -12.70
N ALA A 73 0.95 -3.04 -11.60
CA ALA A 73 2.26 -2.54 -11.18
C ALA A 73 3.25 -3.71 -10.98
N SER A 74 2.81 -4.80 -10.36
CA SER A 74 3.63 -6.00 -10.22
C SER A 74 4.02 -6.60 -11.57
N LYS A 75 3.09 -6.69 -12.54
CA LYS A 75 3.36 -7.28 -13.86
C LYS A 75 4.22 -6.40 -14.79
N ILE A 76 3.97 -5.09 -14.81
CA ILE A 76 4.65 -4.15 -15.72
C ILE A 76 6.13 -4.04 -15.37
N PHE A 77 6.47 -4.02 -14.08
CA PHE A 77 7.85 -3.90 -13.65
C PHE A 77 8.64 -5.23 -13.70
N LEU A 78 8.01 -6.37 -13.99
CA LEU A 78 8.65 -7.69 -14.13
C LEU A 78 9.28 -7.95 -15.53
N LYS A 79 9.20 -6.99 -16.46
CA LYS A 79 9.68 -7.14 -17.85
C LYS A 79 11.06 -6.53 -18.17
N PHE A 80 11.95 -6.39 -17.19
CA PHE A 80 13.30 -5.84 -17.41
C PHE A 80 14.37 -6.85 -17.03
#